data_AF-A0A4Y2STX5-F1
#
_entry.id   AF-A0A4Y2STX5-F1
#
_cell.length_a   1.000
_cell.length_b   1.000
_cell.length_c   1.000
_cell.angle_alpha   90.00
_cell.angle_beta   90.00
_cell.angle_gamma   90.00
#
_symmetry.space_group_name_H-M   'P 1'
#
loop_
_entity.id
_entity.type
_entity.pdbx_description
1 polymer ?
#
loop_
_entity_poly.entity_id
_entity_poly.type
_entity_poly.pdbx_seq_one_letter_code
_entity_poly.pdbx_strand_id
1 'polypeptide(L)'
;MVYAHKFEIYSGQENLEKVPGEPDLGATGNVVVRLLRGVPRMINHIIYFDNFYTSLPLVYFLAKQGIHTVGTVQQNRIPNNKLPDRKTFMKKSVPRGSYEERVSTFDGVDMSCVAWKDNKVVTLLSTYSGALPVTEVSRYDKAKKETIGITCPFIVQEYNKHMGVINAWVIYRKNAMERNHHKNNLLTMSQFRNELAFVLCNKGTSKETKRGRRSTSTLEDELQSKIKKASPAPPPPKDIRTDGAEHWPTVGGSHRCKYPKCKG
;
A
#
# COMPACT_ATOMS: atom_id res chain seq x y z
N MET A 1 6.90 -16.72 8.02
CA MET A 1 6.42 -17.73 7.07
C MET A 1 4.92 -17.53 6.89
N VAL A 2 4.41 -17.37 5.66
CA VAL A 2 2.96 -17.24 5.38
C VAL A 2 2.58 -18.41 4.50
N TYR A 3 1.50 -19.09 4.85
CA TYR A 3 1.01 -20.28 4.19
C TYR A 3 -0.51 -20.19 4.07
N ALA A 4 -1.09 -20.90 3.09
CA ALA A 4 -2.53 -21.07 3.06
C ALA A 4 -2.93 -21.90 4.28
N HIS A 5 -3.59 -21.27 5.25
CA HIS A 5 -4.01 -21.95 6.47
C HIS A 5 -5.17 -22.90 6.19
N LYS A 6 -6.18 -22.42 5.46
CA LYS A 6 -7.36 -23.17 5.07
C LYS A 6 -7.99 -22.55 3.83
N PHE A 7 -8.58 -23.37 2.96
CA PHE A 7 -9.36 -22.92 1.82
C PHE A 7 -10.57 -23.84 1.63
N GLU A 8 -11.60 -23.32 0.96
CA GLU A 8 -12.83 -24.03 0.65
C GLU A 8 -13.21 -23.66 -0.79
N ILE A 9 -13.66 -24.64 -1.58
CA ILE A 9 -14.06 -24.42 -2.97
C ILE A 9 -15.53 -23.99 -2.98
N TYR A 10 -15.82 -22.83 -3.57
CA TYR A 10 -17.18 -22.36 -3.74
C TYR A 10 -17.87 -23.12 -4.88
N SER A 11 -18.86 -23.97 -4.56
CA SER A 11 -19.62 -24.78 -5.50
C SER A 11 -20.98 -24.18 -5.89
N GLY A 12 -21.36 -23.03 -5.32
CA GLY A 12 -22.66 -22.40 -5.56
C GLY A 12 -23.82 -22.95 -4.70
N GLN A 13 -23.58 -23.99 -3.89
CA GLN A 13 -24.54 -24.46 -2.90
C GLN A 13 -24.27 -23.81 -1.54
N GLU A 14 -25.34 -23.54 -0.77
CA GLU A 14 -25.18 -23.06 0.61
C GLU A 14 -24.55 -24.17 1.46
N ASN A 15 -23.38 -23.90 2.03
CA ASN A 15 -22.65 -24.89 2.81
C ASN A 15 -23.34 -25.14 4.16
N LEU A 16 -23.90 -26.35 4.30
CA LEU A 16 -24.79 -26.79 5.38
C LEU A 16 -24.06 -27.21 6.67
N GLU A 17 -22.72 -27.25 6.70
CA GLU A 17 -21.96 -27.68 7.88
C GLU A 17 -21.96 -26.64 9.01
N LYS A 18 -23.06 -26.59 9.75
CA LYS A 18 -23.17 -25.88 11.03
C LYS A 18 -22.72 -26.82 12.15
N VAL A 19 -21.72 -26.41 12.92
CA VAL A 19 -21.37 -27.11 14.15
C VAL A 19 -22.36 -26.71 15.24
N PRO A 20 -22.88 -27.65 16.06
CA PRO A 20 -23.76 -27.31 17.18
C PRO A 20 -23.13 -26.24 18.08
N GLY A 21 -23.85 -25.13 18.31
CA GLY A 21 -23.39 -24.01 19.14
C GLY A 21 -22.75 -22.84 18.38
N GLU A 22 -22.48 -22.96 17.07
CA GLU A 22 -22.08 -21.80 16.27
C GLU A 22 -23.32 -20.96 15.86
N PRO A 23 -23.28 -19.63 16.00
CA PRO A 23 -24.37 -18.77 15.58
C PRO A 23 -24.47 -18.73 14.04
N ASP A 24 -25.68 -18.50 13.53
CA ASP A 24 -25.88 -18.22 12.12
C ASP A 24 -25.59 -16.74 11.83
N LEU A 25 -24.48 -16.49 11.13
CA LEU A 25 -24.00 -15.15 10.77
C LEU A 25 -24.26 -14.84 9.28
N GLY A 26 -25.13 -15.61 8.64
CA GLY A 26 -25.42 -15.56 7.22
C GLY A 26 -24.38 -16.28 6.37
N ALA A 27 -24.69 -16.46 5.07
CA ALA A 27 -23.90 -17.29 4.15
C ALA A 27 -22.41 -16.93 4.15
N THR A 28 -22.06 -15.64 4.08
CA THR A 28 -20.66 -15.20 4.04
C THR A 28 -19.97 -15.25 5.39
N GLY A 29 -20.69 -14.93 6.48
CA GLY A 29 -20.15 -15.00 7.84
C GLY A 29 -19.84 -16.44 8.24
N ASN A 30 -20.72 -17.37 7.91
CA ASN A 30 -20.56 -18.79 8.23
C ASN A 30 -19.34 -19.39 7.50
N VAL A 31 -19.07 -18.97 6.25
CA VAL A 31 -17.83 -19.34 5.54
C VAL A 31 -16.59 -18.90 6.33
N VAL A 32 -16.55 -17.66 6.81
CA VAL A 32 -15.42 -17.15 7.58
C VAL A 32 -15.23 -17.95 8.87
N VAL A 33 -16.30 -18.20 9.61
CA VAL A 33 -16.22 -19.00 10.86
C VAL A 33 -15.65 -20.39 10.58
N ARG A 34 -16.12 -21.08 9.53
CA ARG A 34 -15.58 -22.39 9.13
C ARG A 34 -14.09 -22.35 8.80
N LEU A 35 -13.65 -21.33 8.07
CA LEU A 35 -12.24 -21.16 7.71
C LEU A 35 -11.37 -20.86 8.94
N LEU A 36 -11.92 -20.21 9.95
CA LEU A 36 -11.20 -19.84 11.19
C LEU A 36 -11.29 -20.88 12.31
N ARG A 37 -11.96 -22.04 12.13
CA ARG A 37 -12.05 -23.08 13.18
C ARG A 37 -10.68 -23.57 13.69
N GLY A 38 -9.66 -23.61 12.83
CA GLY A 38 -8.29 -24.01 13.20
C GLY A 38 -7.43 -22.89 13.79
N VAL A 39 -7.95 -21.66 13.85
CA VAL A 39 -7.24 -20.51 14.40
C VAL A 39 -7.43 -20.50 15.92
N PRO A 40 -6.34 -20.50 16.73
CA PRO A 40 -6.47 -20.46 18.18
C PRO A 40 -7.23 -19.21 18.64
N ARG A 41 -8.05 -19.39 19.67
CA ARG A 41 -8.90 -18.34 20.24
C ARG A 41 -8.20 -17.70 21.43
N MET A 42 -8.63 -16.50 21.80
CA MET A 42 -8.13 -15.77 22.98
C MET A 42 -6.63 -15.44 22.98
N ILE A 43 -6.01 -15.36 21.80
CA ILE A 43 -4.59 -14.98 21.65
C ILE A 43 -4.39 -13.75 20.76
N ASN A 44 -5.45 -12.95 20.57
CA ASN A 44 -5.43 -11.64 19.90
C ASN A 44 -4.93 -11.70 18.44
N HIS A 45 -5.32 -12.74 17.71
CA HIS A 45 -5.11 -12.77 16.26
C HIS A 45 -5.89 -11.66 15.57
N ILE A 46 -5.33 -11.08 14.51
CA ILE A 46 -5.97 -10.03 13.71
C ILE A 46 -6.26 -10.57 12.32
N ILE A 47 -7.54 -10.57 11.92
CA ILE A 47 -7.99 -11.05 10.62
C ILE A 47 -8.45 -9.87 9.76
N TYR A 48 -8.00 -9.86 8.50
CA TYR A 48 -8.34 -8.82 7.52
C TYR A 48 -9.39 -9.34 6.56
N PHE A 49 -10.48 -8.59 6.38
CA PHE A 49 -11.60 -8.98 5.54
C PHE A 49 -11.77 -8.07 4.32
N ASP A 50 -12.10 -8.67 3.19
CA ASP A 50 -12.71 -7.90 2.10
C ASP A 50 -14.18 -7.55 2.42
N ASN A 51 -14.72 -6.60 1.67
CA ASN A 51 -16.08 -6.08 1.85
C ASN A 51 -17.15 -7.17 1.79
N PHE A 52 -16.96 -8.16 0.91
CA PHE A 52 -17.92 -9.25 0.75
C PHE A 52 -18.16 -10.03 2.06
N TYR A 53 -17.10 -10.24 2.84
CA TYR A 53 -17.13 -11.04 4.08
C TYR A 53 -17.39 -10.21 5.33
N THR A 54 -17.32 -8.88 5.26
CA THR A 54 -17.41 -8.03 6.46
C THR A 54 -18.87 -7.75 6.82
N SER A 55 -19.23 -8.06 8.06
CA SER A 55 -20.52 -7.73 8.67
C SER A 55 -20.36 -7.46 10.17
N LEU A 56 -21.23 -6.61 10.73
CA LEU A 56 -21.17 -6.28 12.16
C LEU A 56 -21.33 -7.51 13.07
N PRO A 57 -22.30 -8.44 12.84
CA PRO A 57 -22.45 -9.63 13.67
C PRO A 57 -21.20 -10.54 13.66
N LEU A 58 -20.54 -10.68 12.51
CA LEU A 58 -19.32 -11.47 12.38
C LEU A 58 -18.15 -10.86 13.15
N VAL A 59 -17.95 -9.55 12.98
CA VAL A 59 -16.89 -8.80 13.68
C VAL A 59 -17.04 -8.92 15.19
N TYR A 60 -18.28 -8.73 15.69
CA TYR A 60 -18.60 -8.88 17.10
C TYR A 60 -18.35 -10.31 17.62
N PHE A 61 -18.84 -11.33 16.91
CA PHE A 61 -18.67 -12.73 17.29
C PHE A 61 -17.19 -13.11 17.41
N LEU A 62 -16.37 -12.72 16.44
CA LEU A 62 -14.94 -13.04 16.45
C LEU A 62 -14.20 -12.31 17.58
N ALA A 63 -14.58 -11.06 17.87
CA ALA A 63 -14.00 -10.32 18.97
C ALA A 63 -14.25 -10.99 20.33
N LYS A 64 -15.46 -11.53 20.56
CA LYS A 64 -15.77 -12.34 21.74
C LYS A 64 -14.94 -13.62 21.86
N GLN A 65 -14.40 -14.11 20.74
CA GLN A 65 -13.49 -15.25 20.70
C GLN A 65 -12.00 -14.82 20.74
N GLY A 66 -11.71 -13.56 21.07
CA GLY A 66 -10.35 -13.01 21.13
C GLY A 66 -9.67 -12.94 19.77
N ILE A 67 -10.45 -12.79 18.71
CA ILE A 67 -9.96 -12.53 17.35
C ILE A 67 -10.38 -11.12 16.95
N HIS A 68 -9.40 -10.25 16.74
CA HIS A 68 -9.63 -8.93 16.22
C HIS A 68 -9.79 -8.95 14.71
N THR A 69 -10.48 -7.93 14.19
CA THR A 69 -10.78 -7.84 12.76
C THR A 69 -10.58 -6.44 12.22
N VAL A 70 -10.26 -6.34 10.92
CA VAL A 70 -10.24 -5.09 10.15
C VAL A 70 -10.80 -5.40 8.76
N GLY A 71 -11.88 -4.74 8.36
CA GLY A 71 -12.49 -4.98 7.06
C GLY A 71 -13.08 -3.72 6.44
N THR A 72 -13.18 -3.70 5.12
CA THR A 72 -14.05 -2.71 4.45
C THR A 72 -15.50 -3.16 4.59
N VAL A 73 -16.44 -2.23 4.71
CA VAL A 73 -17.87 -2.58 4.90
C VAL A 73 -18.76 -1.64 4.10
N GLN A 74 -19.84 -2.16 3.54
CA GLN A 74 -20.88 -1.31 2.97
C GLN A 74 -21.72 -0.69 4.10
N GLN A 75 -21.92 0.63 4.05
CA GLN A 75 -22.64 1.37 5.09
C GLN A 75 -24.08 0.87 5.35
N ASN A 76 -24.75 0.32 4.32
CA ASN A 76 -26.09 -0.27 4.46
C ASN A 76 -26.12 -1.58 5.26
N ARG A 77 -24.96 -2.20 5.51
CA ARG A 77 -24.83 -3.39 6.36
C ARG A 77 -24.59 -3.04 7.83
N ILE A 78 -24.48 -1.74 8.17
CA ILE A 78 -24.29 -1.26 9.53
C ILE A 78 -25.67 -0.84 10.07
N PRO A 79 -26.22 -1.52 11.09
CA PRO A 79 -27.48 -1.13 11.70
C PRO A 79 -27.33 0.22 12.42
N ASN A 80 -28.36 1.06 12.37
CA ASN A 80 -28.38 2.38 13.00
C ASN A 80 -27.13 3.23 12.70
N ASN A 81 -26.63 3.15 11.46
CA ASN A 81 -25.41 3.81 11.04
C ASN A 81 -25.49 5.34 11.25
N LYS A 82 -24.64 5.87 12.13
CA LYS A 82 -24.51 7.30 12.41
C LYS A 82 -23.40 7.98 11.61
N LEU A 83 -22.70 7.25 10.74
CA LEU A 83 -21.74 7.85 9.82
C LEU A 83 -22.46 8.72 8.78
N PRO A 84 -21.77 9.73 8.23
CA PRO A 84 -22.31 10.57 7.19
C PRO A 84 -22.70 9.73 5.98
N ASP A 85 -23.90 9.98 5.46
CA ASP A 85 -24.40 9.32 4.26
C ASP A 85 -23.42 9.53 3.10
N ARG A 86 -23.27 8.48 2.29
CA ARG A 86 -22.35 8.47 1.15
C ARG A 86 -22.57 9.66 0.22
N LYS A 87 -23.81 10.09 -0.04
CA LYS A 87 -24.07 11.24 -0.92
C LYS A 87 -23.57 12.53 -0.31
N THR A 88 -23.82 12.73 0.99
CA THR A 88 -23.36 13.91 1.74
C THR A 88 -21.85 13.97 1.78
N PHE A 89 -21.19 12.85 2.10
CA PHE A 89 -19.74 12.81 2.23
C PHE A 89 -19.02 12.92 0.86
N MET A 90 -19.70 12.51 -0.22
CA MET A 90 -19.19 12.68 -1.60
C MET A 90 -19.34 14.10 -2.17
N LYS A 91 -20.05 15.03 -1.51
CA LYS A 91 -20.20 16.43 -1.98
C LYS A 91 -18.84 17.09 -2.21
N LYS A 92 -18.74 17.96 -3.23
CA LYS A 92 -17.50 18.70 -3.54
C LYS A 92 -17.02 19.61 -2.40
N SER A 93 -17.94 20.05 -1.54
CA SER A 93 -17.63 20.85 -0.35
C SER A 93 -16.84 20.09 0.72
N VAL A 94 -16.92 18.75 0.74
CA VAL A 94 -16.14 17.91 1.65
C VAL A 94 -14.76 17.66 1.01
N PRO A 95 -13.65 18.11 1.62
CA PRO A 95 -12.32 17.90 1.07
C PRO A 95 -11.94 16.42 0.93
N ARG A 96 -11.09 16.12 -0.05
CA ARG A 96 -10.44 14.79 -0.14
C ARG A 96 -9.50 14.63 1.05
N GLY A 97 -9.50 13.46 1.68
CA GLY A 97 -8.81 13.17 2.92
C GLY A 97 -9.69 13.27 4.17
N SER A 98 -10.87 13.90 4.08
CA SER A 98 -11.81 13.97 5.20
C SER A 98 -12.21 12.58 5.67
N TYR A 99 -12.30 12.41 6.99
CA TYR A 99 -12.76 11.19 7.63
C TYR A 99 -13.72 11.49 8.78
N GLU A 100 -14.52 10.50 9.15
CA GLU A 100 -15.29 10.49 10.38
C GLU A 100 -15.19 9.10 11.02
N GLU A 101 -14.96 9.08 12.32
CA GLU A 101 -14.89 7.86 13.13
C GLU A 101 -16.06 7.81 14.10
N ARG A 102 -16.66 6.63 14.22
CA ARG A 102 -17.65 6.30 15.25
C ARG A 102 -17.15 5.09 16.01
N VAL A 103 -16.96 5.27 17.31
CA VAL A 103 -16.60 4.18 18.22
C VAL A 103 -17.85 3.80 19.01
N SER A 104 -18.05 2.51 19.21
CA SER A 104 -19.13 1.97 20.03
C SER A 104 -18.61 0.79 20.84
N THR A 105 -19.02 0.73 22.10
CA THR A 105 -18.82 -0.42 22.97
C THR A 105 -20.14 -1.16 23.09
N PHE A 106 -20.13 -2.46 22.83
CA PHE A 106 -21.29 -3.32 23.01
C PHE A 106 -20.86 -4.62 23.67
N ASP A 107 -21.46 -4.94 24.82
CA ASP A 107 -21.12 -6.14 25.61
C ASP A 107 -19.59 -6.27 25.84
N GLY A 108 -18.96 -5.17 26.24
CA GLY A 108 -17.50 -5.12 26.49
C GLY A 108 -16.61 -5.26 25.24
N VAL A 109 -17.19 -5.26 24.04
CA VAL A 109 -16.43 -5.25 22.78
C VAL A 109 -16.42 -3.84 22.19
N ASP A 110 -15.22 -3.29 22.04
CA ASP A 110 -15.01 -2.01 21.37
C ASP A 110 -14.90 -2.20 19.86
N MET A 111 -15.68 -1.42 19.11
CA MET A 111 -15.67 -1.40 17.66
C MET A 111 -15.52 0.04 17.17
N SER A 112 -14.61 0.24 16.22
CA SER A 112 -14.46 1.49 15.48
C SER A 112 -14.94 1.32 14.05
N CYS A 113 -15.73 2.29 13.59
CA CYS A 113 -16.11 2.40 12.20
C CYS A 113 -15.67 3.76 11.64
N VAL A 114 -14.85 3.72 10.60
CA VAL A 114 -14.23 4.92 10.00
C VAL A 114 -14.66 5.05 8.55
N ALA A 115 -15.32 6.16 8.22
CA ALA A 115 -15.55 6.58 6.85
C ALA A 115 -14.42 7.51 6.41
N TRP A 116 -13.77 7.25 5.29
CA TRP A 116 -12.71 8.07 4.72
C TRP A 116 -12.97 8.38 3.26
N LYS A 117 -12.81 9.65 2.87
CA LYS A 117 -13.02 10.12 1.51
C LYS A 117 -11.69 10.25 0.77
N ASP A 118 -11.45 9.36 -0.18
CA ASP A 118 -10.45 9.57 -1.23
C ASP A 118 -11.16 10.05 -2.52
N ASN A 119 -10.97 9.37 -3.65
CA ASN A 119 -11.80 9.60 -4.84
C ASN A 119 -13.24 9.14 -4.63
N LYS A 120 -13.42 8.12 -3.79
CA LYS A 120 -14.70 7.59 -3.33
C LYS A 120 -14.61 7.43 -1.81
N VAL A 121 -15.75 7.39 -1.16
CA VAL A 121 -15.84 7.07 0.26
C VAL A 121 -15.63 5.57 0.44
N VAL A 122 -14.74 5.22 1.36
CA VAL A 122 -14.56 3.87 1.88
C VAL A 122 -14.93 3.88 3.36
N THR A 123 -15.64 2.87 3.81
CA THR A 123 -15.95 2.66 5.23
C THR A 123 -15.24 1.41 5.70
N LEU A 124 -14.52 1.51 6.81
CA LEU A 124 -13.85 0.40 7.46
C LEU A 124 -14.49 0.14 8.82
N LEU A 125 -14.53 -1.13 9.21
CA LEU A 125 -15.00 -1.60 10.51
C LEU A 125 -13.89 -2.42 11.14
N SER A 126 -13.61 -2.18 12.41
CA SER A 126 -12.56 -2.87 13.15
C SER A 126 -12.84 -2.98 14.64
N THR A 127 -12.26 -3.99 15.27
CA THR A 127 -12.19 -4.19 16.73
C THR A 127 -10.76 -4.02 17.27
N TYR A 128 -9.87 -3.40 16.48
CA TYR A 128 -8.44 -3.27 16.80
C TYR A 128 -7.87 -1.92 16.40
N SER A 129 -8.21 -1.39 15.23
CA SER A 129 -7.68 -0.14 14.72
C SER A 129 -8.77 0.91 14.53
N GLY A 130 -8.39 2.17 14.78
CA GLY A 130 -9.25 3.33 14.60
C GLY A 130 -8.60 4.38 13.70
N ALA A 131 -9.05 5.62 13.81
CA ALA A 131 -8.52 6.68 12.95
C ALA A 131 -7.11 7.15 13.32
N LEU A 132 -6.74 7.09 14.61
CA LEU A 132 -5.47 7.59 15.11
C LEU A 132 -4.35 6.52 15.10
N PRO A 133 -3.09 6.92 14.89
CA PRO A 133 -2.63 8.25 14.49
C PRO A 133 -2.96 8.56 13.02
N VAL A 134 -3.36 9.80 12.74
CA VAL A 134 -3.61 10.25 11.36
C VAL A 134 -2.30 10.69 10.76
N THR A 135 -2.02 10.23 9.54
CA THR A 135 -0.82 10.64 8.79
C THR A 135 -1.22 11.33 7.49
N GLU A 136 -0.25 11.95 6.82
CA GLU A 136 -0.43 12.44 5.46
C GLU A 136 0.10 11.41 4.46
N VAL A 137 -0.67 11.16 3.39
CA VAL A 137 -0.25 10.29 2.29
C VAL A 137 -0.30 11.04 0.97
N SER A 138 0.74 10.87 0.15
CA SER A 138 0.77 11.41 -1.20
C SER A 138 -0.23 10.68 -2.10
N ARG A 139 -1.06 11.45 -2.79
CA ARG A 139 -2.02 10.93 -3.77
C ARG A 139 -2.04 11.81 -5.01
N TYR A 140 -2.10 11.16 -6.17
CA TYR A 140 -2.31 11.86 -7.43
C TYR A 140 -3.76 12.36 -7.52
N ASP A 141 -3.93 13.62 -7.86
CA ASP A 141 -5.20 14.23 -8.21
C ASP A 141 -5.30 14.37 -9.73
N LYS A 142 -6.26 13.66 -10.34
CA LYS A 142 -6.45 13.67 -11.79
C LYS A 142 -6.99 15.01 -12.32
N ALA A 143 -7.75 15.75 -11.50
CA ALA A 143 -8.33 17.03 -11.89
C ALA A 143 -7.27 18.12 -11.89
N LYS A 144 -6.41 18.14 -10.85
CA LYS A 144 -5.31 19.10 -10.75
C LYS A 144 -4.03 18.67 -11.48
N LYS A 145 -3.95 17.39 -11.86
CA LYS A 145 -2.77 16.75 -12.49
C LYS A 145 -1.49 16.82 -11.65
N GLU A 146 -1.63 16.91 -10.33
CA GLU A 146 -0.52 17.02 -9.38
C GLU A 146 -0.64 15.98 -8.26
N THR A 147 0.45 15.79 -7.52
CA THR A 147 0.44 14.98 -6.30
C THR A 147 0.11 15.90 -5.12
N ILE A 148 -0.96 15.58 -4.40
CA ILE A 148 -1.39 16.30 -3.22
C ILE A 148 -1.16 15.45 -1.96
N GLY A 149 -0.86 16.10 -0.85
CA GLY A 149 -0.93 15.50 0.48
C GLY A 149 -2.38 15.44 0.94
N ILE A 150 -2.84 14.27 1.39
CA ILE A 150 -4.15 14.12 2.01
C ILE A 150 -4.03 13.39 3.34
N THR A 151 -4.88 13.77 4.30
CA THR A 151 -4.99 13.08 5.59
C THR A 151 -5.50 11.66 5.39
N CYS A 152 -4.87 10.71 6.08
CA CYS A 152 -5.13 9.28 5.99
C CYS A 152 -5.19 8.68 7.40
N PRO A 153 -6.36 8.20 7.83
CA PRO A 153 -6.52 7.50 9.11
C PRO A 153 -5.64 6.24 9.21
N PHE A 154 -5.22 5.88 10.43
CA PHE A 154 -4.39 4.70 10.70
C PHE A 154 -5.02 3.40 10.17
N ILE A 155 -6.31 3.17 10.44
CA ILE A 155 -7.06 2.00 9.96
C ILE A 155 -6.96 1.80 8.44
N VAL A 156 -6.91 2.88 7.65
CA VAL A 156 -6.79 2.81 6.18
C VAL A 156 -5.41 2.31 5.78
N GLN A 157 -4.36 2.76 6.46
CA GLN A 157 -2.99 2.32 6.20
C GLN A 157 -2.81 0.87 6.61
N GLU A 158 -3.31 0.50 7.79
CA GLU A 158 -3.20 -0.85 8.32
C GLU A 158 -3.94 -1.84 7.40
N TYR A 159 -5.16 -1.52 6.98
CA TYR A 159 -5.91 -2.34 6.03
C TYR A 159 -5.15 -2.53 4.70
N ASN A 160 -4.70 -1.43 4.09
CA ASN A 160 -4.03 -1.47 2.79
C ASN A 160 -2.70 -2.22 2.84
N LYS A 161 -1.97 -2.14 3.96
CA LYS A 161 -0.71 -2.87 4.17
C LYS A 161 -0.93 -4.38 4.06
N HIS A 162 -1.95 -4.93 4.72
CA HIS A 162 -2.18 -6.38 4.70
C HIS A 162 -2.91 -6.85 3.44
N MET A 163 -3.95 -6.14 3.01
CA MET A 163 -4.71 -6.51 1.81
C MET A 163 -3.91 -6.33 0.52
N GLY A 164 -3.14 -5.24 0.42
CA GLY A 164 -2.33 -4.96 -0.77
C GLY A 164 -1.26 -6.02 -1.01
N VAL A 165 -0.60 -6.49 0.05
CA VAL A 165 0.42 -7.54 -0.03
C VAL A 165 -0.19 -8.88 -0.45
N ILE A 166 -1.36 -9.23 0.08
CA ILE A 166 -2.07 -10.46 -0.30
C ILE A 166 -2.47 -10.41 -1.78
N ASN A 167 -3.05 -9.30 -2.24
CA ASN A 167 -3.46 -9.15 -3.63
C ASN A 167 -2.26 -9.18 -4.59
N ALA A 168 -1.17 -8.50 -4.26
CA ALA A 168 0.06 -8.52 -5.06
C ALA A 168 0.64 -9.94 -5.18
N TRP A 169 0.59 -10.72 -4.10
CA TRP A 169 1.01 -12.12 -4.12
C TRP A 169 0.14 -13.01 -5.00
N VAL A 170 -1.18 -12.86 -4.94
CA VAL A 170 -2.11 -13.62 -5.81
C VAL A 170 -1.81 -13.33 -7.28
N ILE A 171 -1.59 -12.05 -7.63
CA ILE A 171 -1.21 -11.65 -8.98
C ILE A 171 0.16 -12.23 -9.37
N TYR A 172 1.16 -12.18 -8.47
CA TYR A 172 2.47 -12.78 -8.70
C TYR A 172 2.35 -14.27 -9.05
N ARG A 173 1.59 -15.04 -8.26
CA ARG A 173 1.39 -16.47 -8.51
C ARG A 173 0.69 -16.74 -9.83
N LYS A 174 -0.35 -15.97 -10.16
CA LYS A 174 -1.06 -16.10 -11.43
C LYS A 174 -0.13 -15.85 -12.62
N ASN A 175 0.61 -14.73 -12.60
CA ASN A 175 1.56 -14.38 -13.65
C ASN A 175 2.69 -15.42 -13.78
N ALA A 176 3.16 -15.97 -12.66
CA ALA A 176 4.20 -17.01 -12.66
C ALA A 176 3.69 -18.31 -13.30
N MET A 177 2.43 -18.69 -13.05
CA MET A 177 1.80 -19.84 -13.69
C MET A 177 1.58 -19.62 -15.18
N GLU A 178 1.09 -18.44 -15.60
CA GLU A 178 0.89 -18.10 -17.02
C GLU A 178 2.20 -18.13 -17.83
N ARG A 179 3.33 -17.84 -17.18
CA ARG A 179 4.67 -17.90 -17.79
C ARG A 179 5.33 -19.27 -17.65
N ASN A 180 4.59 -20.31 -17.24
CA ASN A 180 5.08 -21.68 -17.03
C ASN A 180 6.30 -21.78 -16.10
N HIS A 181 6.42 -20.90 -15.09
CA HIS A 181 7.45 -21.09 -14.08
C HIS A 181 7.18 -22.36 -13.26
N HIS A 182 8.19 -23.21 -13.10
CA HIS A 182 8.09 -24.40 -12.24
C HIS A 182 7.76 -24.03 -10.80
N LYS A 183 6.84 -24.77 -10.17
CA LYS A 183 6.37 -24.52 -8.78
C LYS A 183 7.51 -24.38 -7.76
N ASN A 184 8.60 -25.10 -7.96
CA ASN A 184 9.77 -25.09 -7.07
C ASN A 184 10.59 -23.79 -7.17
N ASN A 185 10.38 -22.98 -8.22
CA ASN A 185 11.07 -21.71 -8.46
C ASN A 185 10.20 -20.49 -8.10
N LEU A 186 8.98 -20.69 -7.60
CA LEU A 186 8.18 -19.58 -7.09
C LEU A 186 8.71 -19.17 -5.72
N LEU A 187 8.87 -17.87 -5.52
CA LEU A 187 9.11 -17.30 -4.20
C LEU A 187 7.98 -17.76 -3.27
N THR A 188 8.30 -18.15 -2.05
CA THR A 188 7.31 -18.26 -0.97
C THR A 188 6.75 -16.88 -0.63
N MET A 189 5.61 -16.79 0.04
CA MET A 189 5.06 -15.49 0.45
C MET A 189 6.02 -14.68 1.34
N SER A 190 6.78 -15.37 2.20
CA SER A 190 7.74 -14.70 3.09
C SER A 190 8.87 -14.08 2.28
N GLN A 191 9.39 -14.83 1.30
CA GLN A 191 10.38 -14.32 0.36
C GLN A 191 9.79 -13.19 -0.49
N PHE A 192 8.56 -13.33 -1.00
CA PHE A 192 7.88 -12.26 -1.74
C PHE A 192 7.71 -11.00 -0.89
N ARG A 193 7.32 -11.12 0.39
CA ARG A 193 7.22 -9.98 1.31
C ARG A 193 8.57 -9.33 1.58
N ASN A 194 9.63 -10.13 1.78
CA ASN A 194 10.98 -9.62 1.97
C ASN A 194 11.49 -8.92 0.71
N GLU A 195 11.31 -9.51 -0.46
CA GLU A 195 11.64 -8.92 -1.75
C GLU A 195 10.84 -7.64 -1.99
N LEU A 196 9.53 -7.66 -1.73
CA LEU A 196 8.68 -6.48 -1.85
C LEU A 196 9.14 -5.37 -0.89
N ALA A 197 9.46 -5.71 0.36
CA ALA A 197 9.99 -4.76 1.33
C ALA A 197 11.35 -4.21 0.89
N PHE A 198 12.29 -5.06 0.48
CA PHE A 198 13.60 -4.67 -0.04
C PHE A 198 13.48 -3.73 -1.24
N VAL A 199 12.67 -4.11 -2.23
CA VAL A 199 12.40 -3.30 -3.42
C VAL A 199 11.78 -1.97 -3.03
N LEU A 200 10.78 -1.94 -2.15
CA LEU A 200 10.11 -0.70 -1.74
C LEU A 200 11.01 0.23 -0.91
N CYS A 201 11.82 -0.31 0.00
CA CYS A 201 12.81 0.45 0.76
C CYS A 201 13.91 1.03 -0.12
N ASN A 202 14.28 0.34 -1.19
CA ASN A 202 15.23 0.82 -2.19
C ASN A 202 14.58 1.68 -3.29
N LYS A 203 13.25 1.78 -3.31
CA LYS A 203 12.49 2.57 -4.29
C LYS A 203 12.52 4.04 -3.88
N GLY A 204 13.56 4.75 -4.31
CA GLY A 204 13.77 6.17 -4.01
C GLY A 204 15.24 6.56 -3.83
N THR A 205 16.14 5.58 -3.66
CA THR A 205 17.60 5.81 -3.66
C THR A 205 18.20 5.80 -5.06
N SER A 206 17.47 5.31 -6.06
CA SER A 206 17.84 5.46 -7.47
C SER A 206 17.50 6.87 -7.95
N LYS A 207 18.51 7.64 -8.38
CA LYS A 207 18.34 8.92 -9.09
C LYS A 207 17.18 8.82 -10.09
N GLU A 208 16.20 9.72 -9.99
CA GLU A 208 15.03 9.74 -10.86
C GLU A 208 15.45 9.74 -12.34
N THR A 209 15.19 8.64 -13.05
CA THR A 209 15.17 8.69 -14.52
C THR A 209 13.86 9.36 -14.92
N LYS A 210 13.94 10.60 -15.43
CA LYS A 210 12.79 11.36 -15.94
C LYS A 210 11.93 10.47 -16.84
N ARG A 211 10.64 10.38 -16.53
CA ARG A 211 9.65 9.63 -17.30
C ARG A 211 9.25 10.47 -18.52
N GLY A 212 9.83 10.18 -19.68
CA GLY A 212 9.53 10.81 -20.97
C GLY A 212 9.94 9.91 -22.13
N ARG A 213 9.31 10.09 -23.29
CA ARG A 213 9.62 9.40 -24.56
C ARG A 213 11.14 9.45 -24.80
N ARG A 214 11.77 8.30 -25.09
CA ARG A 214 13.21 8.25 -25.43
C ARG A 214 13.49 9.28 -26.53
N SER A 215 14.35 10.26 -26.24
CA SER A 215 14.96 11.08 -27.27
C SER A 215 15.72 10.13 -28.19
N THR A 216 15.32 10.04 -29.45
CA THR A 216 15.98 9.20 -30.48
C THR A 216 17.24 9.85 -31.03
N SER A 217 17.86 10.78 -30.30
CA SER A 217 19.03 11.49 -30.79
C SER A 217 20.29 10.72 -30.38
N THR A 218 20.78 9.89 -31.31
CA THR A 218 22.10 9.23 -31.23
C THR A 218 23.23 10.24 -30.98
N LEU A 219 23.01 11.52 -31.36
CA LEU A 219 23.91 12.64 -31.11
C LEU A 219 24.10 12.95 -29.62
N GLU A 220 23.05 12.87 -28.79
CA GLU A 220 23.16 13.11 -27.33
C GLU A 220 23.96 12.01 -26.63
N ASP A 221 23.79 10.76 -27.06
CA ASP A 221 24.54 9.60 -26.55
C ASP A 221 26.02 9.63 -26.98
N GLU A 222 26.31 10.06 -28.23
CA GLU A 222 27.67 10.29 -28.71
C GLU A 222 28.38 11.44 -27.97
N LEU A 223 27.63 12.50 -27.62
CA LEU A 223 28.14 13.62 -26.82
C LEU A 223 28.46 13.20 -25.39
N GLN A 224 27.61 12.40 -24.74
CA GLN A 224 27.83 11.93 -23.37
C GLN A 224 28.97 10.92 -23.28
N SER A 225 29.09 9.99 -24.23
CA SER A 225 30.14 8.97 -24.24
C SER A 225 31.55 9.53 -24.44
N LYS A 226 31.68 10.72 -25.07
CA LYS A 226 32.95 11.46 -25.16
C LYS A 226 33.33 12.24 -23.89
N ILE A 227 32.46 12.35 -22.90
CA ILE A 227 32.81 12.95 -21.60
C ILE A 227 33.67 11.92 -20.85
N LYS A 228 34.99 11.96 -21.06
CA LYS A 228 35.93 11.28 -20.17
C LYS A 228 35.79 11.94 -18.79
N LYS A 229 35.18 11.24 -17.83
CA LYS A 229 35.30 11.61 -16.42
C LYS A 229 36.78 11.50 -16.08
N ALA A 230 37.47 12.63 -15.98
CA ALA A 230 38.82 12.65 -15.44
C ALA A 230 38.79 12.05 -14.04
N SER A 231 39.82 11.29 -13.69
CA SER A 231 40.08 10.95 -12.29
C SER A 231 39.99 12.23 -11.46
N PRO A 232 39.30 12.25 -10.32
CA PRO A 232 39.23 13.43 -9.48
C PRO A 232 40.66 13.91 -9.22
N ALA A 233 40.99 15.15 -9.58
CA ALA A 233 42.26 15.72 -9.20
C ALA A 233 42.38 15.62 -7.66
N PRO A 234 43.55 15.25 -7.11
CA PRO A 234 43.72 15.26 -5.68
C PRO A 234 43.36 16.67 -5.16
N PRO A 235 42.61 16.76 -4.05
CA PRO A 235 42.23 18.06 -3.53
C PRO A 235 43.50 18.87 -3.26
N PRO A 236 43.51 20.19 -3.54
CA PRO A 236 44.65 21.03 -3.26
C PRO A 236 45.02 20.95 -1.76
N PRO A 237 46.31 21.16 -1.43
CA PRO A 237 46.81 21.20 -0.05
C PRO A 237 45.92 22.05 0.88
N LYS A 238 45.85 21.65 2.15
CA LYS A 238 44.95 22.25 3.15
C LYS A 238 45.15 23.77 3.30
N ASP A 239 46.39 24.22 3.11
CA ASP A 239 46.79 25.62 3.26
C ASP A 239 46.16 26.48 2.15
N ILE A 240 46.07 25.95 0.92
CA ILE A 240 45.37 26.58 -0.22
C ILE A 240 43.84 26.51 -0.04
N ARG A 241 43.33 25.51 0.70
CA ARG A 241 41.88 25.37 0.96
C ARG A 241 41.36 26.31 2.05
N THR A 242 42.24 26.94 2.83
CA THR A 242 41.88 27.73 4.03
C THR A 242 42.38 29.17 3.97
N ASP A 243 42.90 29.62 2.83
CA ASP A 243 43.56 30.91 2.64
C ASP A 243 42.63 32.14 2.53
N GLY A 244 41.33 31.98 2.74
CA GLY A 244 40.43 33.13 2.92
C GLY A 244 40.10 33.92 1.64
N ALA A 245 40.44 33.39 0.46
CA ALA A 245 40.01 33.80 -0.89
C ALA A 245 40.87 34.84 -1.64
N GLU A 246 41.73 34.36 -2.54
CA GLU A 246 42.08 35.04 -3.81
C GLU A 246 42.43 34.03 -4.92
N HIS A 247 41.43 33.40 -5.53
CA HIS A 247 41.63 32.65 -6.79
C HIS A 247 40.55 33.04 -7.80
N TRP A 248 40.84 34.03 -8.63
CA TRP A 248 40.01 34.38 -9.78
C TRP A 248 40.14 33.31 -10.88
N PRO A 249 39.06 32.91 -11.56
CA PRO A 249 39.16 31.99 -12.68
C PRO A 249 39.97 32.65 -13.81
N THR A 250 41.12 32.06 -14.13
CA THR A 250 41.91 32.47 -15.30
C THR A 250 41.22 31.97 -16.56
N VAL A 251 40.73 32.90 -17.38
CA VAL A 251 40.17 32.58 -18.70
C VAL A 251 41.34 32.33 -19.65
N GLY A 252 41.77 31.07 -19.75
CA GLY A 252 42.90 30.70 -20.59
C GLY A 252 42.78 29.28 -21.12
N GLY A 253 42.53 29.16 -22.43
CA GLY A 253 42.62 27.92 -23.18
C GLY A 253 41.55 27.81 -24.28
N SER A 254 41.98 27.76 -25.54
CA SER A 254 41.09 27.34 -26.63
C SER A 254 40.60 25.92 -26.36
N HIS A 255 39.29 25.75 -26.18
CA HIS A 255 38.66 24.45 -26.07
C HIS A 255 38.19 23.99 -27.45
N ARG A 256 38.57 22.77 -27.85
CA ARG A 256 38.04 22.14 -29.08
C ARG A 256 36.53 22.01 -29.01
N CYS A 257 35.87 22.21 -30.15
CA CYS A 257 34.43 22.03 -30.30
C CYS A 257 34.01 20.60 -29.91
N LYS A 258 32.92 20.47 -29.14
CA LYS A 258 32.44 19.17 -28.62
C LYS A 258 31.53 18.42 -29.61
N TYR A 259 31.25 18.97 -30.79
CA TYR A 259 30.32 18.40 -31.76
C TYR A 259 30.92 17.18 -32.51
N PRO A 260 30.17 16.08 -32.71
CA PRO A 260 30.65 14.92 -33.47
C PRO A 260 31.06 15.31 -34.90
N LYS A 261 32.26 14.90 -35.34
CA LYS A 261 32.90 15.21 -36.65
C LYS A 261 33.39 16.65 -36.86
N CYS A 262 33.41 17.50 -35.84
CA CYS A 262 34.05 18.82 -35.94
C CYS A 262 35.59 18.69 -35.98
N LYS A 263 36.25 19.35 -36.94
CA LYS A 263 37.72 19.30 -37.13
C LYS A 263 38.47 20.47 -36.47
N GLY A 264 37.77 21.37 -35.77
CA GLY A 264 38.33 22.51 -35.02
C GLY A 264 37.27 23.08 -34.09
#